data_AF-A0A8T1RXI7-F1
#
_entry.id   AF-A0A8T1RXI7-F1
#
_cell.length_a   1.000
_cell.length_b   1.000
_cell.length_c   1.000
_cell.angle_alpha   90.00
_cell.angle_beta   90.00
_cell.angle_gamma   90.00
#
_symmetry.space_group_name_H-M   'P 1'
#
loop_
_entity.id
_entity.type
_entity.pdbx_description
1 polymer ?
#
loop_
_entity_poly.entity_id
_entity_poly.type
_entity_poly.pdbx_seq_one_letter_code
_entity_poly.pdbx_strand_id
1 'polypeptide(L)' 'FTQADVGLALGVLYGKMFSQTTICRFEALQLSFKNMCKLKPLL' A
#
# COMPACT_ATOMS: atom_id res chain seq x y z
N PHE A 1 -6.54 -4.09 12.01
CA PHE A 1 -6.29 -4.23 10.57
C PHE A 1 -4.87 -4.74 10.37
N THR A 2 -4.72 -5.85 9.66
CA THR A 2 -3.41 -6.39 9.27
C THR A 2 -2.92 -5.72 7.98
N GLN A 3 -1.62 -5.80 7.70
CA GLN A 3 -1.06 -5.33 6.42
C GLN A 3 -1.67 -6.04 5.20
N ALA A 4 -2.14 -7.29 5.39
CA ALA A 4 -2.87 -8.02 4.35
C ALA A 4 -4.26 -7.42 4.11
N ASP A 5 -4.98 -7.05 5.18
CA ASP A 5 -6.29 -6.38 5.07
C ASP A 5 -6.17 -5.03 4.36
N VAL A 6 -5.13 -4.26 4.67
CA VAL A 6 -4.82 -2.99 4.00
C VAL A 6 -4.52 -3.23 2.52
N GLY A 7 -3.71 -4.24 2.21
CA GLY A 7 -3.39 -4.61 0.82
C GLY A 7 -4.61 -5.06 0.01
N LEU A 8 -5.56 -5.74 0.67
CA LEU A 8 -6.83 -6.15 0.08
C LEU A 8 -7.75 -4.95 -0.17
N ALA A 9 -7.93 -4.08 0.83
CA ALA A 9 -8.76 -2.87 0.71
C ALA A 9 -8.25 -1.93 -0.38
N LEU A 10 -6.94 -1.68 -0.42
CA LEU A 10 -6.29 -0.92 -1.48
C LEU A 10 -6.43 -1.61 -2.84
N GLY A 11 -6.39 -2.94 -2.86
CA GLY A 11 -6.60 -3.73 -4.08
C GLY A 11 -7.99 -3.62 -4.67
N VAL A 12 -9.02 -3.57 -3.83
CA VAL A 12 -10.42 -3.35 -4.24
C VAL A 12 -10.61 -1.93 -4.78
N LEU A 13 -10.02 -0.92 -4.13
CA LEU A 13 -10.14 0.48 -4.54
C LEU A 13 -9.41 0.79 -5.86
N TYR A 14 -8.27 0.15 -6.13
CA TYR A 14 -7.38 0.48 -7.27
C TYR A 14 -7.34 -0.60 -8.35
N GLY A 15 -8.09 -1.69 -8.18
CA GLY A 15 -8.09 -2.83 -9.10
C GLY A 15 -6.74 -3.56 -9.17
N LYS A 16 -5.86 -3.36 -8.18
CA LYS A 16 -4.52 -3.96 -8.14
C LYS A 16 -4.18 -4.44 -6.74
N MET A 17 -4.20 -5.75 -6.54
CA MET A 17 -3.91 -6.36 -5.24
C MET A 17 -2.48 -6.03 -4.79
N PHE A 18 -2.35 -5.54 -3.55
CA PHE A 18 -1.06 -5.31 -2.92
C PHE A 18 -0.75 -6.42 -1.92
N SER A 19 0.47 -6.96 -1.97
CA SER A 19 0.92 -7.96 -1.01
C SER A 19 1.26 -7.32 0.34
N GLN A 20 1.19 -8.12 1.41
CA GLN A 20 1.63 -7.71 2.74
C GLN A 20 3.07 -7.18 2.76
N THR A 21 3.98 -7.79 1.99
CA THR A 21 5.36 -7.30 1.80
C THR A 21 5.43 -5.92 1.17
N THR A 22 4.51 -5.59 0.26
CA THR A 22 4.45 -4.27 -0.38
C THR A 22 3.95 -3.21 0.61
N ILE A 23 2.93 -3.55 1.40
CA ILE A 23 2.40 -2.67 2.46
C ILE A 23 3.45 -2.44 3.55
N CYS A 24 4.16 -3.49 3.96
CA CYS A 24 5.24 -3.39 4.94
C CYS A 24 6.36 -2.43 4.48
N ARG A 25 6.74 -2.47 3.20
CA ARG A 25 7.73 -1.53 2.63
C ARG A 25 7.19 -0.10 2.55
N PHE A 26 5.90 0.07 2.27
CA PHE A 26 5.26 1.39 2.28
C PHE A 26 5.26 2.01 3.68
N GLU A 27 4.87 1.23 4.70
CA GLU A 27 4.88 1.67 6.10
C GLU A 27 6.29 1.98 6.60
N ALA A 28 7.29 1.20 6.18
CA ALA A 28 8.70 1.43 6.48
C ALA A 28 9.32 2.61 5.69
N LEU A 29 8.53 3.35 4.90
CA LEU A 29 8.99 4.43 4.02
C LEU A 29 10.08 4.00 3.03
N GLN A 30 10.17 2.70 2.73
CA GLN A 30 11.16 2.13 1.81
C GLN A 30 10.68 2.14 0.35
N LEU A 31 9.70 2.98 0.03
CA LEU A 31 9.30 3.25 -1.35
C LEU A 31 9.82 4.61 -1.78
N SER A 32 10.08 4.76 -3.08
CA SER A 32 10.46 6.04 -3.65
C SER A 32 9.39 7.10 -3.34
N PHE A 33 9.80 8.36 -3.16
CA PHE A 33 8.90 9.46 -2.87
C PHE A 33 7.71 9.55 -3.85
N LYS A 34 7.95 9.23 -5.13
CA LYS A 34 6.91 9.17 -6.16
C LYS A 34 5.85 8.07 -5.92
N ASN A 35 6.26 6.91 -5.40
CA ASN A 35 5.34 5.82 -5.05
C ASN A 35 4.64 6.10 -3.71
N MET A 36 5.36 6.69 -2.75
CA MET A 36 4.78 7.16 -1.50
C MET A 36 3.68 8.21 -1.75
N CYS A 37 3.92 9.21 -2.60
CA CYS A 37 2.92 10.22 -2.96
C CYS A 37 1.72 9.67 -3.72
N LYS A 38 1.85 8.52 -4.40
CA LYS A 38 0.70 7.84 -5.01
C LYS A 38 -0.14 7.11 -3.96
N LEU A 39 0.50 6.51 -2.96
CA LEU A 39 -0.15 5.79 -1.86
C LEU A 39 -0.59 6.69 -0.68
N LYS A 40 -0.08 7.91 -0.55
CA LYS A 40 -0.43 8.86 0.52
C LYS A 40 -1.85 9.44 0.46
N PRO A 41 -2.43 9.81 -0.70
CA PRO A 41 -3.86 10.17 -0.80
C PRO A 41 -4.79 8.96 -0.75
N LEU A 42 -4.23 7.79 -0.47
CA LEU A 42 -4.78 6.47 -0.66
C LEU A 42 -5.06 5.77 0.69
N LEU A 43 -4.57 6.37 1.79
CA LEU A 43 -4.69 5.98 3.18
C LEU A 43 -5.17 7.20 3.99
#